data_AF-A0A1Q7PC63-F1
#
_entry.id   AF-A0A1Q7PC63-F1
#
_cell.length_a   1.000
_cell.length_b   1.000
_cell.length_c   1.000
_cell.angle_alpha   90.00
_cell.angle_beta   90.00
_cell.angle_gamma   90.00
#
_symmetry.space_group_name_H-M   'P 1'
#
loop_
_entity.id
_entity.type
_entity.pdbx_description
1 polymer ?
#
loop_
_entity_poly.entity_id
_entity_poly.type
_entity_poly.pdbx_seq_one_letter_code
_entity_poly.pdbx_strand_id
1 'polypeptide(L)'
;MPQPLEGTFSADHSARLLRNYRYVVERTMRALGGWIALTPELSAKLLMGRHVWDLAQQCDAFGRRLPELRAHAHVSEAANPAVATFMDCLEEPEGPDQTVERLVGVYSVLKPHLLATYRDHLARANPVYEPPTRRILARCIDDEERHIAAGETTLGHLAGAPSVKERAVSRQRRLQGLLAAAGGVTGEGLASAQEPAAEPLRADLSDDVRELIRLETATTTWPVPEGLGDALRSLAEALVAGDEEGLGRWLAPGLAIGATPWAQLRGARYSGYRIVAFARLGDQRLVKTRLDGAASSAVVLARWASFQGSWHVAALDVVGREGVRPA
;
A
#
# COMPACT_ATOMS: atom_id res chain seq x y z
N MET A 1 -41.47 5.23 22.77
CA MET A 1 -40.84 5.07 21.43
C MET A 1 -40.47 6.46 20.95
N PRO A 2 -39.22 6.72 20.56
CA PRO A 2 -38.85 8.01 19.95
C PRO A 2 -39.70 8.23 18.70
N GLN A 3 -40.19 9.45 18.46
CA GLN A 3 -41.02 9.73 17.30
C GLN A 3 -40.19 9.56 16.01
N PRO A 4 -40.75 9.00 14.92
CA PRO A 4 -40.02 8.80 13.65
C PRO A 4 -39.44 10.10 13.05
N LEU A 5 -39.97 11.25 13.48
CA LEU A 5 -39.64 12.58 12.98
C LEU A 5 -38.60 13.31 13.85
N GLU A 6 -38.27 12.81 15.04
CA GLU A 6 -37.18 13.35 15.84
C GLU A 6 -35.85 12.88 15.26
N GLY A 7 -35.05 13.82 14.75
CA GLY A 7 -33.70 13.56 14.28
C GLY A 7 -32.68 13.78 15.39
N THR A 8 -31.78 12.82 15.60
CA THR A 8 -30.69 12.95 16.60
C THR A 8 -29.66 14.00 16.18
N PHE A 9 -29.51 14.23 14.87
CA PHE A 9 -28.50 15.13 14.31
C PHE A 9 -29.13 16.30 13.56
N SER A 10 -28.63 17.51 13.82
CA SER A 10 -28.89 18.66 12.96
C SER A 10 -28.05 18.58 11.68
N ALA A 11 -28.47 19.28 10.62
CA ALA A 11 -27.70 19.35 9.38
C ALA A 11 -26.26 19.84 9.61
N ASP A 12 -26.09 20.85 10.48
CA ASP A 12 -24.77 21.38 10.86
C ASP A 12 -23.92 20.37 11.62
N HIS A 13 -24.54 19.58 12.50
CA HIS A 13 -23.86 18.51 13.22
C HIS A 13 -23.39 17.42 12.24
N SER A 14 -24.27 16.93 11.37
CA SER A 14 -23.91 15.94 10.35
C SER A 14 -22.82 16.49 9.42
N ALA A 15 -22.89 17.76 9.01
CA ALA A 15 -21.86 18.38 8.19
C ALA A 15 -20.50 18.43 8.90
N ARG A 16 -20.47 18.73 10.21
CA ARG A 16 -19.23 18.69 11.01
C ARG A 16 -18.64 17.28 11.04
N LEU A 17 -19.43 16.26 11.37
CA LEU A 17 -18.96 14.88 11.39
C LEU A 17 -18.37 14.45 10.04
N LEU A 18 -19.02 14.81 8.94
CA LEU A 18 -18.55 14.48 7.60
C LEU A 18 -17.22 15.16 7.23
N ARG A 19 -16.98 16.40 7.69
CA ARG A 19 -15.67 17.05 7.53
C ARG A 19 -14.58 16.34 8.34
N ASN A 20 -14.91 15.89 9.55
CA ASN A 20 -13.99 15.16 10.43
C ASN A 20 -13.62 13.79 9.83
N TYR A 21 -14.61 13.05 9.30
CA TYR A 21 -14.36 11.79 8.61
C TYR A 21 -13.52 12.01 7.36
N ARG A 22 -13.89 12.98 6.52
CA ARG A 22 -13.14 13.29 5.30
C ARG A 22 -11.69 13.65 5.63
N TYR A 23 -11.43 14.41 6.69
CA TYR A 23 -10.07 14.76 7.10
C TYR A 23 -9.19 13.53 7.33
N VAL A 24 -9.63 12.58 8.16
CA VAL A 24 -8.83 11.38 8.47
C VAL A 24 -8.75 10.42 7.28
N VAL A 25 -9.83 10.27 6.50
CA VAL A 25 -9.85 9.40 5.30
C VAL A 25 -8.94 9.97 4.20
N GLU A 26 -8.98 11.27 3.94
CA GLU A 26 -8.17 11.93 2.91
C GLU A 26 -6.67 11.91 3.27
N ARG A 27 -6.34 12.10 4.54
CA ARG A 27 -4.98 11.94 5.04
C ARG A 27 -4.49 10.50 4.92
N THR A 28 -5.32 9.53 5.31
CA THR A 28 -5.00 8.09 5.16
C THR A 28 -4.81 7.69 3.71
N MET A 29 -5.66 8.17 2.80
CA MET A 29 -5.56 7.94 1.36
C MET A 29 -4.20 8.40 0.82
N ARG A 30 -3.78 9.62 1.20
CA ARG A 30 -2.47 10.17 0.81
C ARG A 30 -1.32 9.38 1.41
N ALA A 31 -1.41 9.01 2.69
CA ALA A 31 -0.41 8.21 3.37
C ALA A 31 -0.20 6.85 2.69
N LEU A 32 -1.28 6.10 2.47
CA LEU A 32 -1.22 4.81 1.77
C LEU A 32 -0.65 4.97 0.36
N GLY A 33 -1.08 5.99 -0.39
CA GLY A 33 -0.56 6.28 -1.73
C GLY A 33 0.95 6.54 -1.75
N GLY A 34 1.45 7.34 -0.80
CA GLY A 34 2.89 7.62 -0.67
C GLY A 34 3.70 6.41 -0.21
N TRP A 35 3.17 5.62 0.72
CA TRP A 35 3.85 4.46 1.28
C TRP A 35 4.03 3.30 0.31
N ILE A 36 3.21 3.20 -0.76
CA ILE A 36 3.39 2.17 -1.81
C ILE A 36 4.82 2.16 -2.37
N ALA A 37 5.42 3.35 -2.57
CA ALA A 37 6.79 3.46 -3.09
C ALA A 37 7.86 3.09 -2.05
N LEU A 38 7.58 3.26 -0.76
CA LEU A 38 8.52 3.02 0.35
C LEU A 38 8.48 1.60 0.90
N THR A 39 7.41 0.87 0.59
CA THR A 39 7.19 -0.49 1.08
C THR A 39 7.98 -1.48 0.23
N PRO A 40 8.71 -2.46 0.79
CA PRO A 40 9.33 -3.51 -0.02
C PRO A 40 8.34 -4.63 -0.38
N GLU A 41 7.46 -5.02 0.55
CA GLU A 41 6.57 -6.18 0.44
C GLU A 41 5.47 -5.98 -0.60
N LEU A 42 5.35 -6.92 -1.54
CA LEU A 42 4.38 -6.86 -2.64
C LEU A 42 2.94 -6.96 -2.14
N SER A 43 2.70 -7.87 -1.19
CA SER A 43 1.41 -8.08 -0.55
C SER A 43 0.88 -6.78 0.07
N ALA A 44 1.71 -6.09 0.84
CA ALA A 44 1.40 -4.79 1.44
C ALA A 44 1.19 -3.68 0.39
N LYS A 45 2.00 -3.62 -0.67
CA LYS A 45 1.80 -2.67 -1.78
C LYS A 45 0.44 -2.82 -2.44
N LEU A 46 0.09 -4.05 -2.79
CA LEU A 46 -1.15 -4.33 -3.51
C LEU A 46 -2.37 -4.10 -2.61
N LEU A 47 -2.27 -4.44 -1.32
CA LEU A 47 -3.27 -4.10 -0.31
C LEU A 47 -3.51 -2.59 -0.26
N MET A 48 -2.45 -1.80 -0.04
CA MET A 48 -2.55 -0.34 0.04
C MET A 48 -3.10 0.25 -1.27
N GLY A 49 -2.61 -0.22 -2.43
CA GLY A 49 -3.04 0.25 -3.74
C GLY A 49 -4.55 0.09 -3.98
N ARG A 50 -5.14 -1.04 -3.57
CA ARG A 50 -6.61 -1.23 -3.64
C ARG A 50 -7.33 -0.26 -2.72
N HIS A 51 -6.89 -0.13 -1.48
CA HIS A 51 -7.59 0.67 -0.48
C HIS A 51 -7.47 2.18 -0.76
N VAL A 52 -6.43 2.63 -1.48
CA VAL A 52 -6.34 4.03 -1.95
C VAL A 52 -7.55 4.39 -2.82
N TRP A 53 -8.00 3.48 -3.69
CA TRP A 53 -9.20 3.71 -4.50
C TRP A 53 -10.45 3.83 -3.63
N ASP A 54 -10.68 2.87 -2.74
CA ASP A 54 -11.86 2.88 -1.87
C ASP A 54 -11.90 4.13 -0.96
N LEU A 55 -10.76 4.52 -0.38
CA LEU A 55 -10.64 5.76 0.39
C LEU A 55 -10.90 7.02 -0.45
N ALA A 56 -10.50 7.04 -1.72
CA ALA A 56 -10.83 8.14 -2.64
C ALA A 56 -12.34 8.24 -2.87
N GLN A 57 -13.01 7.10 -3.05
CA GLN A 57 -14.47 7.05 -3.19
C GLN A 57 -15.18 7.53 -1.92
N GLN A 58 -14.67 7.17 -0.74
CA GLN A 58 -15.20 7.68 0.54
C GLN A 58 -15.00 9.20 0.68
N CYS A 59 -13.82 9.72 0.35
CA CYS A 59 -13.53 11.16 0.40
C CYS A 59 -14.45 11.98 -0.51
N ASP A 60 -14.71 11.46 -1.70
CA ASP A 60 -15.61 12.06 -2.68
C ASP A 60 -17.07 12.00 -2.20
N ALA A 61 -17.52 10.86 -1.68
CA ALA A 61 -18.85 10.69 -1.13
C ALA A 61 -19.14 11.66 0.04
N PHE A 62 -18.22 11.76 1.01
CA PHE A 62 -18.36 12.73 2.10
C PHE A 62 -18.32 14.17 1.58
N GLY A 63 -17.37 14.48 0.69
CA GLY A 63 -17.21 15.83 0.14
C GLY A 63 -18.41 16.32 -0.65
N ARG A 64 -19.05 15.44 -1.45
CA ARG A 64 -20.26 15.75 -2.23
C ARG A 64 -21.52 15.86 -1.38
N ARG A 65 -21.55 15.23 -0.20
CA ARG A 65 -22.68 15.32 0.71
C ARG A 65 -22.75 16.67 1.45
N LEU A 66 -21.63 17.38 1.60
CA LEU A 66 -21.56 18.63 2.37
C LEU A 66 -22.48 19.75 1.84
N PRO A 67 -22.59 20.05 0.52
CA PRO A 67 -23.49 21.08 0.00
C PRO A 67 -24.96 20.79 0.26
N GLU A 68 -25.35 19.51 0.24
CA GLU A 68 -26.72 19.10 0.58
C GLU A 68 -27.05 19.34 2.06
N LEU A 69 -26.02 19.50 2.91
CA LEU A 69 -26.10 19.88 4.32
C LEU A 69 -25.80 21.37 4.56
N ARG A 70 -25.82 22.19 3.50
CA ARG A 70 -25.53 23.65 3.53
C ARG A 70 -24.10 24.01 3.96
N ALA A 71 -23.15 23.11 3.76
CA ALA A 71 -21.72 23.36 3.97
C ALA A 71 -20.95 23.43 2.62
N HIS A 72 -19.74 23.98 2.63
CA HIS A 72 -18.90 24.00 1.43
C HIS A 72 -18.48 22.57 1.01
N ALA A 73 -18.50 22.31 -0.30
CA ALA A 73 -18.12 21.01 -0.86
C ALA A 73 -16.67 20.67 -0.56
N HIS A 74 -16.38 19.37 -0.39
CA HIS A 74 -15.01 18.84 -0.28
C HIS A 74 -14.12 19.48 0.80
N VAL A 75 -14.72 19.98 1.89
CA VAL A 75 -13.94 20.48 3.03
C VAL A 75 -13.53 19.32 3.94
N SER A 76 -12.25 19.29 4.30
CA SER A 76 -11.69 18.46 5.38
C SER A 76 -11.34 19.33 6.56
N GLU A 77 -11.70 18.91 7.76
CA GLU A 77 -11.40 19.62 9.00
C GLU A 77 -11.11 18.61 10.10
N ALA A 78 -10.01 18.78 10.85
CA ALA A 78 -9.77 17.95 12.03
C ALA A 78 -10.76 18.32 13.13
N ALA A 79 -11.24 17.35 13.91
CA ALA A 79 -12.16 17.63 15.01
C ALA A 79 -11.56 18.57 16.07
N ASN A 80 -10.25 18.42 16.31
CA ASN A 80 -9.46 19.20 17.25
C ASN A 80 -7.96 19.03 16.93
N PRO A 81 -7.05 19.82 17.53
CA PRO A 81 -5.61 19.69 17.29
C PRO A 81 -5.03 18.31 17.64
N ALA A 82 -5.60 17.60 18.62
CA ALA A 82 -5.13 16.27 19.01
C ALA A 82 -5.42 15.21 17.92
N VAL A 83 -6.49 15.35 17.13
CA VAL A 83 -6.72 14.53 15.93
C VAL A 83 -5.62 14.75 14.89
N ALA A 84 -5.17 15.99 14.70
CA ALA A 84 -4.04 16.27 13.81
C ALA A 84 -2.75 15.61 14.32
N THR A 85 -2.45 15.73 15.62
CA THR A 85 -1.29 15.04 16.25
C THR A 85 -1.36 13.52 16.11
N PHE A 86 -2.54 12.93 16.26
CA PHE A 86 -2.74 11.50 16.01
C PHE A 86 -2.42 11.13 14.55
N MET A 87 -2.92 11.90 13.58
CA MET A 87 -2.65 11.65 12.16
C MET A 87 -1.17 11.85 11.80
N ASP A 88 -0.52 12.89 12.35
CA ASP A 88 0.92 13.11 12.16
C ASP A 88 1.73 11.93 12.70
N CYS A 89 1.38 11.42 13.89
CA CYS A 89 1.99 10.23 14.46
C CYS A 89 1.73 9.00 13.59
N LEU A 90 0.51 8.81 13.07
CA LEU A 90 0.15 7.70 12.19
C LEU A 90 0.99 7.70 10.91
N GLU A 91 1.26 8.88 10.35
CA GLU A 91 1.99 9.09 9.10
C GLU A 91 3.53 9.01 9.23
N GLU A 92 4.05 9.19 10.45
CA GLU A 92 5.49 9.23 10.80
C GLU A 92 6.41 8.14 10.15
N PRO A 93 6.00 6.87 9.96
CA PRO A 93 6.92 5.83 9.47
C PRO A 93 7.28 5.95 7.98
N GLU A 94 8.55 6.26 7.68
CA GLU A 94 9.07 6.47 6.32
C GLU A 94 10.18 5.46 5.93
N GLY A 95 10.74 4.71 6.88
CA GLY A 95 11.79 3.72 6.63
C GLY A 95 11.31 2.49 5.85
N PRO A 96 12.16 1.85 5.03
CA PRO A 96 11.78 0.66 4.27
C PRO A 96 11.50 -0.57 5.17
N ASP A 97 11.98 -0.59 6.41
CA ASP A 97 11.79 -1.65 7.41
C ASP A 97 10.60 -1.42 8.37
N GLN A 98 9.81 -0.37 8.09
CA GLN A 98 8.70 0.09 8.93
C GLN A 98 7.31 -0.23 8.36
N THR A 99 7.20 -1.21 7.45
CA THR A 99 5.92 -1.61 6.86
C THR A 99 4.90 -2.00 7.92
N VAL A 100 5.32 -2.74 8.95
CA VAL A 100 4.41 -3.19 10.02
C VAL A 100 3.88 -2.01 10.83
N GLU A 101 4.70 -1.00 11.13
CA GLU A 101 4.30 0.19 11.88
C GLU A 101 3.26 1.04 11.13
N ARG A 102 3.35 1.09 9.79
CA ARG A 102 2.34 1.71 8.92
C ARG A 102 1.03 0.95 8.97
N LEU A 103 1.10 -0.37 8.70
CA LEU A 103 -0.09 -1.22 8.62
C LEU A 103 -0.81 -1.31 9.96
N VAL A 104 -0.10 -1.43 11.09
CA VAL A 104 -0.70 -1.43 12.43
C VAL A 104 -1.48 -0.13 12.67
N GLY A 105 -0.91 1.02 12.32
CA GLY A 105 -1.57 2.30 12.56
C GLY A 105 -2.89 2.45 11.80
N VAL A 106 -2.92 1.99 10.55
CA VAL A 106 -4.13 2.04 9.72
C VAL A 106 -5.12 0.94 10.11
N TYR A 107 -4.69 -0.31 10.06
CA TYR A 107 -5.58 -1.48 10.08
C TYR A 107 -5.92 -1.97 11.49
N SER A 108 -5.09 -1.70 12.50
CA SER A 108 -5.32 -2.14 13.88
C SER A 108 -5.74 -1.01 14.83
N VAL A 109 -5.72 0.24 14.38
CA VAL A 109 -6.10 1.41 15.20
C VAL A 109 -7.13 2.30 14.51
N LEU A 110 -6.77 2.96 13.39
CA LEU A 110 -7.65 3.94 12.77
C LEU A 110 -8.92 3.30 12.18
N LYS A 111 -8.78 2.27 11.35
CA LYS A 111 -9.91 1.65 10.65
C LYS A 111 -10.92 0.99 11.60
N PRO A 112 -10.51 0.22 12.62
CA PRO A 112 -11.44 -0.27 13.64
C PRO A 112 -12.22 0.84 14.35
N HIS A 113 -11.55 1.97 14.64
CA HIS A 113 -12.22 3.14 15.22
C HIS A 113 -13.22 3.78 14.25
N LEU A 114 -12.87 3.90 12.96
CA LEU A 114 -13.79 4.38 11.92
C LEU A 114 -15.02 3.49 11.79
N LEU A 115 -14.83 2.17 11.74
CA LEU A 115 -15.91 1.20 11.70
C LEU A 115 -16.89 1.37 12.87
N ALA A 116 -16.38 1.45 14.10
CA ALA A 116 -17.20 1.67 15.29
C ALA A 116 -17.93 3.03 15.23
N THR A 117 -17.24 4.08 14.79
CA THR A 117 -17.79 5.44 14.66
C THR A 117 -18.90 5.50 13.61
N TYR A 118 -18.71 4.86 12.46
CA TYR A 118 -19.70 4.82 11.38
C TYR A 118 -20.93 4.00 11.76
N ARG A 119 -20.76 2.88 12.47
CA ARG A 119 -21.88 2.09 13.00
C ARG A 119 -22.71 2.88 14.02
N ASP A 120 -22.06 3.58 14.96
CA ASP A 120 -22.77 4.46 15.91
C ASP A 120 -23.57 5.56 15.19
N HIS A 121 -22.93 6.24 14.23
CA HIS A 121 -23.60 7.27 13.44
C HIS A 121 -24.78 6.68 12.65
N LEU A 122 -24.59 5.55 11.97
CA LEU A 122 -25.66 4.90 11.21
C LEU A 122 -26.85 4.48 12.10
N ALA A 123 -26.59 4.03 13.32
CA ALA A 123 -27.62 3.65 14.29
C ALA A 123 -28.44 4.88 14.76
N ARG A 124 -27.80 6.05 14.86
CA ARG A 124 -28.42 7.29 15.36
C ARG A 124 -28.99 8.20 14.26
N ALA A 125 -28.57 8.01 13.00
CA ALA A 125 -29.01 8.80 11.86
C ALA A 125 -30.48 8.53 11.52
N ASN A 126 -31.25 9.60 11.30
CA ASN A 126 -32.69 9.48 11.09
C ASN A 126 -33.00 8.81 9.72
N PRO A 127 -33.78 7.72 9.65
CA PRO A 127 -34.04 6.99 8.41
C PRO A 127 -34.91 7.75 7.41
N VAL A 128 -35.65 8.78 7.85
CA VAL A 128 -36.54 9.60 7.00
C VAL A 128 -35.80 10.77 6.39
N TYR A 129 -35.01 11.51 7.18
CA TYR A 129 -34.39 12.77 6.74
C TYR A 129 -32.91 12.64 6.33
N GLU A 130 -32.21 11.59 6.77
CA GLU A 130 -30.82 11.32 6.42
C GLU A 130 -30.57 10.10 5.50
N PRO A 131 -31.48 9.66 4.59
CA PRO A 131 -31.21 8.53 3.70
C PRO A 131 -29.88 8.61 2.92
N PRO A 132 -29.44 9.78 2.38
CA PRO A 132 -28.16 9.86 1.67
C PRO A 132 -26.97 9.58 2.59
N THR A 133 -26.94 10.17 3.79
CA THR A 133 -25.87 9.95 4.77
C THR A 133 -25.82 8.48 5.19
N ARG A 134 -26.99 7.87 5.45
CA ARG A 134 -27.09 6.45 5.82
C ARG A 134 -26.52 5.51 4.74
N ARG A 135 -26.79 5.79 3.46
CA ARG A 135 -26.24 5.00 2.33
C ARG A 135 -24.73 5.15 2.21
N ILE A 136 -24.20 6.35 2.44
CA ILE A 136 -22.75 6.60 2.43
C ILE A 136 -22.10 5.81 3.57
N LEU A 137 -22.63 5.92 4.79
CA LEU A 137 -22.11 5.21 5.96
C LEU A 137 -22.14 3.69 5.79
N ALA A 138 -23.22 3.12 5.24
CA ALA A 138 -23.30 1.68 4.98
C ALA A 138 -22.16 1.20 4.06
N ARG A 139 -21.88 1.92 2.96
CA ARG A 139 -20.76 1.59 2.07
C ARG A 139 -19.41 1.72 2.77
N CYS A 140 -19.22 2.77 3.58
CA CYS A 140 -17.99 2.96 4.32
C CYS A 140 -17.78 1.84 5.35
N ILE A 141 -18.85 1.35 5.99
CA ILE A 141 -18.81 0.20 6.91
C ILE A 141 -18.35 -1.05 6.17
N ASP A 142 -18.97 -1.38 5.03
CA ASP A 142 -18.57 -2.53 4.21
C ASP A 142 -17.09 -2.46 3.80
N ASP A 143 -16.62 -1.28 3.40
CA ASP A 143 -15.21 -1.05 3.08
C ASP A 143 -14.30 -1.25 4.30
N GLU A 144 -14.64 -0.68 5.46
CA GLU A 144 -13.80 -0.81 6.65
C GLU A 144 -13.72 -2.25 7.15
N GLU A 145 -14.81 -3.02 7.09
CA GLU A 145 -14.80 -4.45 7.42
C GLU A 145 -13.85 -5.24 6.52
N ARG A 146 -13.95 -5.05 5.19
CA ARG A 146 -13.03 -5.69 4.23
C ARG A 146 -11.58 -5.26 4.48
N HIS A 147 -11.36 -3.96 4.67
CA HIS A 147 -10.03 -3.41 4.88
C HIS A 147 -9.36 -3.94 6.14
N ILE A 148 -10.09 -4.01 7.26
CA ILE A 148 -9.59 -4.53 8.54
C ILE A 148 -9.20 -6.00 8.38
N ALA A 149 -10.10 -6.84 7.85
CA ALA A 149 -9.82 -8.28 7.67
C ALA A 149 -8.60 -8.54 6.77
N ALA A 150 -8.47 -7.80 5.68
CA ALA A 150 -7.32 -7.89 4.79
C ALA A 150 -6.02 -7.38 5.44
N GLY A 151 -6.10 -6.29 6.20
CA GLY A 151 -4.99 -5.74 6.97
C GLY A 151 -4.49 -6.70 8.05
N GLU A 152 -5.39 -7.30 8.82
CA GLU A 152 -5.07 -8.30 9.84
C GLU A 152 -4.38 -9.53 9.25
N THR A 153 -4.89 -10.04 8.13
CA THR A 153 -4.27 -11.18 7.44
C THR A 153 -2.86 -10.84 6.95
N THR A 154 -2.67 -9.66 6.37
CA THR A 154 -1.36 -9.17 5.91
C THR A 154 -0.40 -8.99 7.08
N LEU A 155 -0.85 -8.40 8.18
CA LEU A 155 -0.05 -8.24 9.40
C LEU A 155 0.36 -9.59 9.98
N GLY A 156 -0.53 -10.59 9.98
CA GLY A 156 -0.21 -11.95 10.41
C GLY A 156 0.89 -12.60 9.56
N HIS A 157 0.89 -12.35 8.25
CA HIS A 157 1.93 -12.80 7.32
C HIS A 157 3.27 -12.10 7.57
N LEU A 158 3.27 -10.78 7.77
CA LEU A 158 4.50 -9.99 7.93
C LEU A 158 5.12 -10.08 9.33
N ALA A 159 4.32 -10.28 10.37
CA ALA A 159 4.78 -10.30 11.76
C ALA A 159 5.31 -11.68 12.21
N GLY A 160 6.17 -12.31 11.42
CA GLY A 160 6.71 -13.64 11.74
C GLY A 160 7.70 -13.65 12.93
N ALA A 161 8.57 -12.62 13.01
CA ALA A 161 9.61 -12.54 14.04
C ALA A 161 9.10 -11.91 15.36
N PRO A 162 9.58 -12.38 16.54
CA PRO A 162 9.18 -11.82 17.83
C PRO A 162 9.42 -10.30 17.96
N SER A 163 10.58 -9.82 17.51
CA SER A 163 10.92 -8.39 17.53
C SER A 163 9.96 -7.54 16.70
N VAL A 164 9.45 -8.06 15.58
CA VAL A 164 8.47 -7.37 14.74
C VAL A 164 7.12 -7.28 15.46
N LYS A 165 6.70 -8.35 16.15
CA LYS A 165 5.48 -8.35 16.97
C LYS A 165 5.56 -7.34 18.12
N GLU A 166 6.70 -7.24 18.78
CA GLU A 166 6.92 -6.25 19.85
C GLU A 166 6.82 -4.81 19.34
N ARG A 167 7.44 -4.51 18.18
CA ARG A 167 7.30 -3.20 17.51
C ARG A 167 5.84 -2.90 17.17
N ALA A 168 5.11 -3.89 16.63
CA ALA A 168 3.68 -3.76 16.31
C ALA A 168 2.85 -3.40 17.55
N VAL A 169 3.02 -4.13 18.66
CA VAL A 169 2.30 -3.88 19.92
C VAL A 169 2.63 -2.50 20.49
N SER A 170 3.91 -2.13 20.51
CA SER A 170 4.35 -0.80 20.99
C SER A 170 3.74 0.33 20.17
N ARG A 171 3.76 0.18 18.84
CA ARG A 171 3.17 1.14 17.90
C ARG A 171 1.66 1.26 18.09
N GLN A 172 0.95 0.14 18.18
CA GLN A 172 -0.49 0.10 18.39
C GLN A 172 -0.87 0.84 19.68
N ARG A 173 -0.18 0.55 20.79
CA ARG A 173 -0.43 1.18 22.09
C ARG A 173 -0.22 2.70 22.04
N ARG A 174 0.86 3.16 21.41
CA ARG A 174 1.15 4.60 21.26
C ARG A 174 0.03 5.31 20.49
N LEU A 175 -0.40 4.75 19.37
CA LEU A 175 -1.45 5.33 18.53
C LEU A 175 -2.83 5.29 19.22
N GLN A 176 -3.17 4.21 19.91
CA GLN A 176 -4.40 4.11 20.71
C GLN A 176 -4.44 5.17 21.81
N GLY A 177 -3.32 5.43 22.49
CA GLY A 177 -3.23 6.49 23.49
C GLY A 177 -3.50 7.88 22.91
N LEU A 178 -2.93 8.18 21.73
CA LEU A 178 -3.18 9.45 21.04
C LEU A 178 -4.63 9.57 20.53
N LEU A 179 -5.18 8.51 19.98
CA LEU A 179 -6.58 8.47 19.52
C LEU A 179 -7.55 8.68 20.68
N ALA A 180 -7.28 8.05 21.83
CA ALA A 180 -8.06 8.24 23.05
C ALA A 180 -7.96 9.69 23.56
N ALA A 181 -6.75 10.26 23.60
CA ALA A 181 -6.53 11.66 23.99
C ALA A 181 -7.23 12.66 23.05
N ALA A 182 -7.37 12.30 21.77
CA ALA A 182 -8.10 13.10 20.80
C ALA A 182 -9.63 13.03 20.94
N GLY A 183 -10.16 12.11 21.76
CA GLY A 183 -11.59 11.82 21.82
C GLY A 183 -12.09 11.09 20.56
N GLY A 184 -11.25 10.24 19.96
CA GLY A 184 -11.53 9.63 18.67
C GLY A 184 -11.41 10.63 17.51
N VAL A 185 -11.70 10.17 16.28
CA VAL A 185 -11.60 11.01 15.07
C VAL A 185 -12.62 12.15 15.03
N THR A 186 -13.69 12.07 15.84
CA THR A 186 -14.74 13.10 15.93
C THR A 186 -14.54 14.06 17.09
N GLY A 187 -13.65 13.75 18.05
CA GLY A 187 -13.50 14.50 19.29
C GLY A 187 -14.64 14.30 20.29
N GLU A 188 -15.61 13.42 20.00
CA GLU A 188 -16.82 13.21 20.82
C GLU A 188 -16.72 11.95 21.71
N GLY A 189 -15.54 11.31 21.75
CA GLY A 189 -15.26 10.10 22.53
C GLY A 189 -15.03 8.87 21.65
N LEU A 190 -14.56 7.79 22.28
CA LEU A 190 -14.43 6.50 21.60
C LEU A 190 -15.82 5.85 21.54
N ALA A 191 -16.29 5.57 20.33
CA ALA A 191 -17.50 4.77 20.14
C ALA A 191 -17.30 3.40 20.79
N SER A 192 -18.35 2.83 21.38
CA SER A 192 -18.27 1.47 21.93
C SER A 192 -17.93 0.52 20.81
N ALA A 193 -16.82 -0.22 20.97
CA ALA A 193 -16.48 -1.30 20.06
C ALA A 193 -17.60 -2.35 20.16
N GLN A 194 -18.48 -2.40 19.17
CA GLN A 194 -19.29 -3.60 18.97
C GLN A 194 -18.36 -4.66 18.42
N GLU A 195 -18.29 -5.81 19.09
CA GLU A 195 -17.62 -6.99 18.54
C GLU A 195 -18.18 -7.22 17.12
N PRO A 196 -17.32 -7.31 16.09
CA PRO A 196 -17.79 -7.64 14.77
C PRO A 196 -18.55 -8.97 14.86
N ALA A 197 -19.78 -9.01 14.37
CA ALA A 197 -20.43 -10.28 14.11
C ALA A 197 -19.54 -11.03 13.11
N ALA A 198 -18.91 -12.11 13.56
CA ALA A 198 -18.03 -12.93 12.76
C ALA A 198 -18.86 -13.75 11.76
N GLU A 199 -19.41 -13.09 10.73
CA GLU A 199 -19.72 -13.76 9.48
C GLU A 199 -18.55 -13.52 8.52
N PRO A 200 -17.91 -14.57 7.99
CA PRO A 200 -16.91 -14.38 6.96
C PRO A 200 -17.59 -13.75 5.74
N LEU A 201 -17.33 -12.46 5.53
CA LEU A 201 -17.62 -11.79 4.27
C LEU A 201 -17.07 -12.67 3.15
N ARG A 202 -17.95 -13.08 2.21
CA ARG A 202 -17.54 -13.80 1.02
C ARG A 202 -16.62 -12.87 0.22
N ALA A 203 -15.32 -13.09 0.35
CA ALA A 203 -14.34 -12.41 -0.48
C ALA A 203 -14.64 -12.74 -1.94
N ASP A 204 -14.93 -11.71 -2.75
CA ASP A 204 -14.76 -11.84 -4.19
C ASP A 204 -13.30 -12.22 -4.46
N LEU A 205 -13.06 -13.08 -5.45
CA LEU A 205 -11.72 -13.55 -5.83
C LEU A 205 -10.77 -12.38 -6.17
N SER A 206 -11.31 -11.21 -6.50
CA SER A 206 -10.57 -9.96 -6.75
C SER A 206 -9.91 -9.37 -5.50
N ASP A 207 -10.46 -9.62 -4.30
CA ASP A 207 -10.06 -8.99 -3.03
C ASP A 207 -9.43 -9.99 -2.03
N ASP A 208 -9.17 -11.23 -2.45
CA ASP A 208 -8.54 -12.21 -1.57
C ASP A 208 -7.07 -11.85 -1.31
N VAL A 209 -6.83 -11.30 -0.11
CA VAL A 209 -5.48 -10.99 0.40
C VAL A 209 -4.55 -12.20 0.39
N ARG A 210 -5.09 -13.43 0.45
CA ARG A 210 -4.29 -14.65 0.34
C ARG A 210 -3.67 -14.79 -1.04
N GLU A 211 -4.33 -14.32 -2.10
CA GLU A 211 -3.73 -14.29 -3.44
C GLU A 211 -2.63 -13.23 -3.52
N LEU A 212 -2.76 -12.10 -2.82
CA LEU A 212 -1.68 -11.10 -2.73
C LEU A 212 -0.43 -11.68 -2.06
N ILE A 213 -0.60 -12.40 -0.96
CA ILE A 213 0.46 -13.10 -0.26
C ILE A 213 1.03 -14.22 -1.15
N ARG A 214 0.17 -14.98 -1.84
CA ARG A 214 0.59 -16.00 -2.80
C ARG A 214 1.45 -15.41 -3.90
N LEU A 215 1.06 -14.28 -4.48
CA LEU A 215 1.85 -13.58 -5.50
C LEU A 215 3.23 -13.17 -4.96
N GLU A 216 3.30 -12.64 -3.73
CA GLU A 216 4.57 -12.30 -3.10
C GLU A 216 5.47 -13.54 -2.91
N THR A 217 4.93 -14.62 -2.35
CA THR A 217 5.70 -15.88 -2.22
C THR A 217 6.07 -16.46 -3.58
N ALA A 218 5.19 -16.38 -4.57
CA ALA A 218 5.45 -16.81 -5.94
C ALA A 218 6.50 -15.93 -6.63
N THR A 219 6.70 -14.66 -6.24
CA THR A 219 7.77 -13.83 -6.79
C THR A 219 9.18 -14.34 -6.47
N THR A 220 9.35 -15.31 -5.57
CA THR A 220 10.63 -16.04 -5.47
C THR A 220 10.88 -16.96 -6.68
N THR A 221 9.85 -17.22 -7.48
CA THR A 221 9.84 -18.07 -8.68
C THR A 221 9.08 -17.36 -9.81
N TRP A 222 9.81 -16.59 -10.61
CA TRP A 222 9.23 -15.84 -11.72
C TRP A 222 8.65 -16.78 -12.81
N PRO A 223 7.51 -16.43 -13.45
CA PRO A 223 6.94 -17.18 -14.57
C PRO A 223 7.75 -16.94 -15.84
N VAL A 224 9.02 -17.37 -15.83
CA VAL A 224 9.96 -17.20 -16.93
C VAL A 224 9.59 -18.19 -18.04
N PRO A 225 9.34 -17.74 -19.28
CA PRO A 225 9.14 -18.62 -20.42
C PRO A 225 10.32 -19.57 -20.64
N GLU A 226 10.04 -20.72 -21.23
CA GLU A 226 11.08 -21.66 -21.65
C GLU A 226 12.13 -20.96 -22.54
N GLY A 227 13.40 -21.31 -22.33
CA GLY A 227 14.55 -20.68 -22.99
C GLY A 227 15.00 -19.31 -22.45
N LEU A 228 14.14 -18.55 -21.76
CA LEU A 228 14.55 -17.26 -21.16
C LEU A 228 15.33 -17.45 -19.85
N GLY A 229 15.05 -18.52 -19.08
CA GLY A 229 15.69 -18.76 -17.78
C GLY A 229 17.23 -18.83 -17.86
N ASP A 230 17.76 -19.60 -18.81
CA ASP A 230 19.19 -19.75 -19.00
C ASP A 230 19.83 -18.48 -19.57
N ALA A 231 19.12 -17.76 -20.44
CA ALA A 231 19.56 -16.47 -20.96
C ALA A 231 19.68 -15.41 -19.85
N LEU A 232 18.72 -15.35 -18.93
CA LEU A 232 18.76 -14.45 -17.77
C LEU A 232 19.93 -14.78 -16.85
N ARG A 233 20.15 -16.07 -16.57
CA ARG A 233 21.26 -16.54 -15.75
C ARG A 233 22.61 -16.17 -16.38
N SER A 234 22.78 -16.48 -17.66
CA SER A 234 24.01 -16.22 -18.40
C SER A 234 24.32 -14.72 -18.51
N LEU A 235 23.31 -13.87 -18.80
CA LEU A 235 23.51 -12.41 -18.80
C LEU A 235 23.93 -11.92 -17.41
N ALA A 236 23.27 -12.39 -16.34
CA ALA A 236 23.58 -11.97 -14.98
C ALA A 236 24.98 -12.41 -14.53
N GLU A 237 25.41 -13.62 -14.90
CA GLU A 237 26.77 -14.11 -14.67
C GLU A 237 27.81 -13.29 -15.42
N ALA A 238 27.54 -12.92 -16.68
CA ALA A 238 28.42 -12.03 -17.45
C ALA A 238 28.56 -10.64 -16.81
N LEU A 239 27.44 -10.08 -16.31
CA LEU A 239 27.42 -8.81 -15.57
C LEU A 239 28.25 -8.87 -14.27
N VAL A 240 28.18 -9.98 -13.53
CA VAL A 240 28.96 -10.17 -12.29
C VAL A 240 30.44 -10.39 -12.61
N ALA A 241 30.75 -11.18 -13.64
CA ALA A 241 32.11 -11.51 -14.05
C ALA A 241 32.84 -10.34 -14.73
N GLY A 242 32.13 -9.29 -15.17
CA GLY A 242 32.71 -8.27 -16.03
C GLY A 242 33.06 -8.80 -17.43
N ASP A 243 32.32 -9.81 -17.90
CA ASP A 243 32.50 -10.43 -19.21
C ASP A 243 31.72 -9.68 -20.30
N GLU A 244 32.46 -8.90 -21.08
CA GLU A 244 31.92 -8.12 -22.20
C GLU A 244 31.38 -9.01 -23.33
N GLU A 245 32.08 -10.10 -23.63
CA GLU A 245 31.70 -11.01 -24.71
C GLU A 245 30.44 -11.79 -24.33
N GLY A 246 30.39 -12.29 -23.10
CA GLY A 246 29.21 -12.95 -22.53
C GLY A 246 27.97 -12.07 -22.51
N LEU A 247 28.12 -10.78 -22.21
CA LEU A 247 27.02 -9.82 -22.30
C LEU A 247 26.59 -9.57 -23.75
N GLY A 248 27.57 -9.39 -24.65
CA GLY A 248 27.34 -9.13 -26.07
C GLY A 248 26.52 -10.20 -26.77
N ARG A 249 26.67 -11.48 -26.39
CA ARG A 249 25.92 -12.63 -26.95
C ARG A 249 24.41 -12.49 -26.83
N TRP A 250 23.93 -11.80 -25.80
CA TRP A 250 22.50 -11.65 -25.53
C TRP A 250 21.92 -10.35 -26.10
N LEU A 251 22.73 -9.41 -26.57
CA LEU A 251 22.22 -8.16 -27.14
C LEU A 251 21.47 -8.43 -28.45
N ALA A 252 20.37 -7.69 -28.67
CA ALA A 252 19.64 -7.77 -29.92
C ALA A 252 20.50 -7.25 -31.09
N PRO A 253 20.31 -7.79 -32.32
CA PRO A 253 21.00 -7.28 -33.50
C PRO A 253 20.80 -5.75 -33.63
N GLY A 254 21.90 -5.01 -33.74
CA GLY A 254 21.90 -3.55 -33.84
C GLY A 254 22.03 -2.79 -32.51
N LEU A 255 21.94 -3.47 -31.35
CA LEU A 255 22.25 -2.85 -30.06
C LEU A 255 23.75 -2.99 -29.76
N ALA A 256 24.51 -1.94 -30.02
CA ALA A 256 25.95 -1.91 -29.70
C ALA A 256 26.16 -1.87 -28.18
N ILE A 257 27.16 -2.59 -27.68
CA ILE A 257 27.47 -2.63 -26.24
C ILE A 257 27.79 -1.25 -25.65
N GLY A 258 28.41 -0.36 -26.44
CA GLY A 258 28.69 1.02 -26.05
C GLY A 258 27.44 1.90 -25.93
N ALA A 259 26.31 1.48 -26.49
CA ALA A 259 25.00 2.12 -26.29
C ALA A 259 24.29 1.60 -25.01
N THR A 260 24.90 0.66 -24.30
CA THR A 260 24.41 0.16 -23.00
C THR A 260 25.21 0.77 -21.85
N PRO A 261 24.73 0.66 -20.60
CA PRO A 261 25.46 1.07 -19.40
C PRO A 261 26.69 0.22 -19.07
N TRP A 262 27.16 -0.66 -19.97
CA TRP A 262 28.27 -1.57 -19.73
C TRP A 262 29.51 -0.89 -19.14
N ALA A 263 29.91 0.25 -19.71
CA ALA A 263 31.05 1.00 -19.22
C ALA A 263 30.90 1.46 -17.77
N GLN A 264 29.67 1.74 -17.34
CA GLN A 264 29.36 2.10 -15.96
C GLN A 264 29.43 0.87 -15.05
N LEU A 265 28.90 -0.26 -15.51
CA LEU A 265 28.79 -1.50 -14.72
C LEU A 265 30.15 -2.18 -14.50
N ARG A 266 31.00 -2.26 -15.54
CA ARG A 266 32.33 -2.93 -15.48
C ARG A 266 33.33 -2.27 -14.53
N GLY A 267 33.09 -1.02 -14.14
CA GLY A 267 33.96 -0.28 -13.21
C GLY A 267 33.83 -0.71 -11.75
N ALA A 268 32.85 -1.55 -11.41
CA ALA A 268 32.62 -2.04 -10.06
C ALA A 268 32.80 -3.56 -9.98
N ARG A 269 33.18 -4.07 -8.80
CA ARG A 269 33.27 -5.52 -8.53
C ARG A 269 32.01 -5.99 -7.84
N TYR A 270 31.21 -6.79 -8.55
CA TYR A 270 30.06 -7.50 -7.99
C TYR A 270 30.45 -8.94 -7.66
N SER A 271 29.83 -9.50 -6.63
CA SER A 271 30.05 -10.87 -6.14
C SER A 271 28.83 -11.77 -6.32
N GLY A 272 27.68 -11.20 -6.68
CA GLY A 272 26.45 -11.96 -6.86
C GLY A 272 25.34 -11.15 -7.49
N TYR A 273 24.24 -11.83 -7.79
CA TYR A 273 23.05 -11.21 -8.35
C TYR A 273 21.76 -11.84 -7.81
N ARG A 274 20.66 -11.08 -7.94
CA ARG A 274 19.30 -11.57 -7.71
C ARG A 274 18.34 -10.92 -8.69
N ILE A 275 17.43 -11.70 -9.28
CA ILE A 275 16.30 -11.14 -10.01
C ILE A 275 15.31 -10.60 -8.98
N VAL A 276 15.07 -9.28 -9.01
CA VAL A 276 14.23 -8.57 -8.05
C VAL A 276 12.90 -8.12 -8.64
N ALA A 277 12.74 -8.19 -9.96
CA ALA A 277 11.44 -8.02 -10.62
C ALA A 277 11.41 -8.72 -11.99
N PHE A 278 10.24 -9.24 -12.36
CA PHE A 278 9.94 -9.75 -13.70
C PHE A 278 8.55 -9.27 -14.12
N ALA A 279 8.43 -8.65 -15.29
CA ALA A 279 7.16 -8.18 -15.83
C ALA A 279 7.04 -8.48 -17.32
N ARG A 280 5.81 -8.70 -17.79
CA ARG A 280 5.48 -8.79 -19.22
C ARG A 280 4.87 -7.46 -19.68
N LEU A 281 5.44 -6.87 -20.73
CA LEU A 281 4.90 -5.67 -21.37
C LEU A 281 4.75 -5.95 -22.87
N GLY A 282 3.52 -6.25 -23.31
CA GLY A 282 3.28 -6.78 -24.65
C GLY A 282 4.06 -8.08 -24.89
N ASP A 283 4.90 -8.08 -25.92
CA ASP A 283 5.78 -9.20 -26.27
C ASP A 283 7.12 -9.18 -25.54
N GLN A 284 7.42 -8.11 -24.81
CA GLN A 284 8.67 -7.98 -24.08
C GLN A 284 8.60 -8.56 -22.67
N ARG A 285 9.76 -8.90 -22.11
CA ARG A 285 9.95 -9.23 -20.70
C ARG A 285 10.90 -8.21 -20.08
N LEU A 286 10.42 -7.47 -19.10
CA LEU A 286 11.21 -6.53 -18.32
C LEU A 286 11.74 -7.27 -17.09
N VAL A 287 13.05 -7.32 -16.94
CA VAL A 287 13.69 -8.02 -15.82
C VAL A 287 14.61 -7.07 -15.09
N LYS A 288 14.38 -6.88 -13.79
CA LYS A 288 15.29 -6.15 -12.91
C LYS A 288 16.21 -7.15 -12.21
N THR A 289 17.50 -6.97 -12.41
CA THR A 289 18.55 -7.76 -11.76
C THR A 289 19.33 -6.84 -10.83
N ARG A 290 19.30 -7.14 -9.53
CA ARG A 290 20.20 -6.52 -8.57
C ARG A 290 21.54 -7.24 -8.63
N LEU A 291 22.61 -6.46 -8.71
CA LEU A 291 24.00 -6.88 -8.61
C LEU A 291 24.51 -6.39 -7.25
N ASP A 292 25.06 -7.31 -6.46
CA ASP A 292 25.57 -7.03 -5.12
C ASP A 292 27.10 -7.16 -5.13
N GLY A 293 27.79 -6.22 -4.50
CA GLY A 293 29.24 -6.21 -4.32
C GLY A 293 29.64 -5.56 -3.01
N ALA A 294 30.87 -5.82 -2.55
CA ALA A 294 31.34 -5.41 -1.21
C ALA A 294 31.29 -3.88 -0.95
N ALA A 295 31.45 -3.07 -2.00
CA ALA A 295 31.50 -1.60 -1.90
C ALA A 295 30.38 -0.89 -2.67
N SER A 296 29.57 -1.61 -3.44
CA SER A 296 28.55 -1.04 -4.30
C SER A 296 27.51 -2.07 -4.71
N SER A 297 26.26 -1.62 -4.86
CA SER A 297 25.22 -2.39 -5.52
C SER A 297 24.66 -1.62 -6.73
N ALA A 298 24.12 -2.34 -7.70
CA ALA A 298 23.48 -1.76 -8.87
C ALA A 298 22.20 -2.54 -9.21
N VAL A 299 21.19 -1.86 -9.72
CA VAL A 299 19.99 -2.50 -10.27
C VAL A 299 19.96 -2.24 -11.78
N VAL A 300 20.05 -3.32 -12.54
CA VAL A 300 20.02 -3.32 -14.00
C VAL A 300 18.62 -3.70 -14.46
N LEU A 301 18.03 -2.93 -15.37
CA LEU A 301 16.78 -3.24 -16.04
C LEU A 301 17.09 -3.71 -17.46
N ALA A 302 16.79 -4.98 -17.76
CA ALA A 302 16.88 -5.53 -19.10
C ALA A 302 15.48 -5.67 -19.70
N ARG A 303 15.30 -5.19 -20.93
CA ARG A 303 14.13 -5.45 -21.76
C ARG A 303 14.45 -6.56 -22.76
N TRP A 304 13.86 -7.72 -22.56
CA TRP A 304 14.04 -8.89 -23.40
C TRP A 304 12.92 -9.00 -24.44
N ALA A 305 13.27 -9.38 -25.66
CA ALA A 305 12.34 -9.71 -26.74
C ALA A 305 12.74 -11.05 -27.37
N SER A 306 11.76 -11.80 -27.85
CA SER A 306 12.00 -13.03 -28.59
C SER A 306 12.01 -12.73 -30.09
N PHE A 307 13.08 -13.14 -30.78
CA PHE A 307 13.22 -13.07 -32.24
C PHE A 307 13.44 -14.49 -32.76
N GLN A 308 12.53 -14.98 -33.61
CA GLN A 308 12.62 -16.32 -34.21
C GLN A 308 12.83 -17.47 -33.19
N GLY A 309 12.29 -17.33 -31.97
CA GLY A 309 12.42 -18.32 -30.91
C GLY A 309 13.59 -18.13 -29.94
N SER A 310 14.50 -17.18 -30.22
CA SER A 310 15.64 -16.86 -29.35
C SER A 310 15.43 -15.55 -28.59
N TRP A 311 15.84 -15.50 -27.32
CA TRP A 311 15.68 -14.32 -26.47
C TRP A 311 16.89 -13.39 -26.57
N HIS A 312 16.63 -12.10 -26.77
CA HIS A 312 17.66 -11.06 -26.83
C HIS A 312 17.28 -9.83 -26.00
N VAL A 313 18.27 -9.15 -25.46
CA VAL A 313 18.17 -7.87 -24.77
C VAL A 313 18.03 -6.75 -25.81
N ALA A 314 16.83 -6.20 -25.92
CA ALA A 314 16.51 -5.07 -26.79
C ALA A 314 16.86 -3.71 -26.17
N ALA A 315 16.95 -3.64 -24.84
CA ALA A 315 17.48 -2.49 -24.12
C ALA A 315 18.02 -2.92 -22.75
N LEU A 316 19.05 -2.22 -22.28
CA LEU A 316 19.67 -2.44 -20.99
C LEU A 316 19.90 -1.08 -20.33
N ASP A 317 19.41 -0.89 -19.11
CA ASP A 317 19.51 0.36 -18.37
C ASP A 317 19.98 0.11 -16.93
N VAL A 318 20.58 1.12 -16.29
CA VAL A 318 20.85 1.12 -14.84
C VAL A 318 19.82 2.01 -14.17
N VAL A 319 18.96 1.43 -13.35
CA VAL A 319 17.82 2.11 -12.71
C VAL A 319 18.07 2.47 -11.24
N GLY A 320 19.17 2.01 -10.66
CA GLY A 320 19.59 2.39 -9.31
C GLY A 320 21.04 1.99 -9.03
N ARG A 321 21.74 2.82 -8.28
CA ARG A 321 23.11 2.56 -7.80
C ARG A 321 23.23 3.08 -6.38
N GLU A 322 23.66 2.22 -5.46
CA GLU A 322 23.95 2.62 -4.09
C GLU A 322 25.44 2.38 -3.84
N GLY A 323 26.16 3.45 -3.51
CA GLY A 323 27.46 3.34 -2.85
C GLY A 323 27.25 3.03 -1.37
N VAL A 324 28.18 2.32 -0.74
CA VAL A 324 28.20 2.21 0.72
C VAL A 324 28.33 3.63 1.29
N ARG A 325 27.32 4.10 2.03
CA ARG A 325 27.47 5.32 2.84
C ARG A 325 28.60 5.06 3.84
N PRO A 326 29.61 5.93 3.96
CA PRO A 326 30.55 5.82 5.06
C PRO A 326 29.77 5.86 6.38
N ALA A 327 30.15 4.95 7.29
CA ALA A 327 29.53 4.77 8.59
C ALA A 327 29.52 6.05 9.43
#